data_AF-A0A978UMY8-F1
#
_entry.id   AF-A0A978UMY8-F1
#
_cell.length_a   1.000
_cell.length_b   1.000
_cell.length_c   1.000
_cell.angle_alpha   90.00
_cell.angle_beta   90.00
_cell.angle_gamma   90.00
#
_symmetry.space_group_name_H-M   'P 1'
#
loop_
_entity.id
_entity.type
_entity.pdbx_description
1 polymer ?
#
loop_
_entity_poly.entity_id
_entity_poly.type
_entity_poly.pdbx_seq_one_letter_code
_entity_poly.pdbx_strand_id
1 'polypeptide(L)' 'MLRYFCRNLGLEYLDLYLIHFRASLKREANEVPFGKEDIMAMDMESVWKAMEKYQKLGLTKSIGVSNFTCKKLEELLATA' A
#
# COMPACT_ATOMS: atom_id res chain seq x y z
N MET A 1 -0.46 -10.57 -2.70
CA MET A 1 0.62 -9.99 -1.85
C MET A 1 0.27 -10.08 -0.37
N LEU A 2 -0.83 -9.48 0.10
CA LEU A 2 -1.16 -9.45 1.54
C LEU A 2 -1.26 -10.85 2.20
N ARG A 3 -1.90 -11.83 1.56
CA ARG A 3 -1.96 -13.23 2.07
C ARG A 3 -0.58 -13.88 2.27
N TYR A 4 0.41 -13.50 1.47
CA TYR A 4 1.77 -14.01 1.64
C TYR A 4 2.41 -13.39 2.88
N PHE A 5 2.23 -12.08 3.06
CA PHE A 5 2.70 -11.36 4.25
C PHE A 5 2.09 -11.90 5.55
N CYS A 6 0.77 -12.08 5.62
CA CYS A 6 0.13 -12.67 6.81
C CYS A 6 0.68 -14.06 7.12
N ARG A 7 0.89 -14.91 6.09
CA ARG A 7 1.50 -16.23 6.26
C ARG A 7 2.92 -16.17 6.82
N ASN A 8 3.75 -15.25 6.35
CA ASN A 8 5.11 -15.07 6.88
C ASN A 8 5.12 -14.63 8.35
N LEU A 9 4.07 -13.93 8.79
CA LEU A 9 3.90 -13.54 10.19
C LEU A 9 3.15 -14.59 11.04
N GLY A 10 2.68 -15.68 10.44
CA GLY A 10 1.83 -16.66 11.13
C GLY A 10 0.44 -16.12 11.51
N LEU A 11 -0.05 -15.11 10.79
CA LEU A 11 -1.33 -14.45 11.03
C LEU A 11 -2.37 -14.83 9.97
N GLU A 12 -3.64 -14.83 10.38
CA GLU A 12 -4.79 -15.01 9.47
C GLU A 12 -5.21 -13.69 8.81
N TYR A 13 -5.08 -12.57 9.53
CA TYR A 13 -5.44 -11.22 9.10
C TYR A 13 -4.54 -10.16 9.79
N LEU A 14 -4.65 -8.90 9.35
CA LEU A 14 -4.05 -7.73 10.02
C LEU A 14 -5.12 -6.80 10.60
N ASP A 15 -4.88 -6.17 11.74
CA ASP A 15 -5.78 -5.11 12.20
C ASP A 15 -5.70 -3.86 11.31
N LEU A 16 -4.50 -3.51 10.84
CA LEU A 16 -4.26 -2.33 10.00
C LEU A 16 -3.22 -2.61 8.91
N TYR A 17 -3.54 -2.24 7.66
CA TYR A 17 -2.63 -2.30 6.52
C TYR A 17 -2.49 -0.93 5.86
N LEU A 18 -1.25 -0.44 5.72
CA LEU A 18 -0.98 0.92 5.24
C LEU A 18 -0.18 0.92 3.93
N ILE A 19 -0.50 1.83 3.01
CA ILE A 19 0.45 2.23 1.96
C ILE A 19 1.53 3.07 2.61
N HIS A 20 2.76 2.59 2.57
CA HIS A 20 3.87 3.25 3.27
C HIS A 20 4.30 4.56 2.57
N PHE A 21 4.28 4.62 1.24
CA PHE A 21 4.59 5.81 0.44
C PHE A 21 3.76 5.83 -0.85
N ARG A 22 3.47 7.03 -1.37
CA ARG A 22 2.85 7.22 -2.70
C ARG A 22 3.87 7.07 -3.83
N ALA A 23 4.56 5.94 -3.85
CA ALA A 23 5.60 5.64 -4.82
C ALA A 23 5.67 4.12 -5.01
N SER A 24 5.82 3.68 -6.26
CA SER A 24 6.14 2.30 -6.56
C SER A 24 7.65 2.17 -6.71
N LEU A 25 8.19 1.00 -6.40
CA LEU A 25 9.59 0.67 -6.68
C LEU A 25 9.65 -0.31 -7.84
N LYS A 26 10.72 -0.22 -8.64
CA LYS A 26 11.11 -1.29 -9.56
C LYS A 26 11.26 -2.60 -8.80
N ARG A 27 10.96 -3.72 -9.45
CA ARG A 27 11.00 -5.04 -8.79
C ARG A 27 12.41 -5.43 -8.37
N GLU A 28 13.40 -4.90 -9.06
CA GLU A 28 14.82 -5.17 -8.89
C GLU A 28 15.46 -4.25 -7.83
N ALA A 29 14.74 -3.23 -7.37
CA ALA A 29 15.22 -2.28 -6.37
C ALA A 29 15.25 -2.94 -4.98
N ASN A 30 16.42 -3.50 -4.63
CA ASN A 30 16.64 -4.25 -3.39
C ASN A 30 17.63 -3.56 -2.43
N GLU A 31 18.20 -2.42 -2.83
CA GLU A 31 19.17 -1.67 -2.03
C GLU A 31 18.54 -0.43 -1.40
N VAL A 32 18.87 -0.17 -0.13
CA VAL A 32 18.43 1.02 0.61
C VAL A 32 19.69 1.85 0.93
N PRO A 33 19.71 3.17 0.62
CA PRO A 33 18.62 3.99 0.09
C PRO A 33 18.34 3.76 -1.41
N PHE A 34 17.06 3.85 -1.80
CA PHE A 34 16.65 3.68 -3.20
C PHE A 34 17.07 4.88 -4.06
N GLY A 35 17.56 4.61 -5.27
CA GLY A 35 17.85 5.63 -6.27
C GLY A 35 16.58 6.26 -6.83
N LYS A 36 16.70 7.43 -7.46
CA LYS A 36 15.54 8.08 -8.13
C LYS A 36 15.05 7.24 -9.32
N GLU A 37 15.98 6.58 -9.98
CA GLU A 37 15.77 5.64 -11.07
C GLU A 37 14.98 4.41 -10.66
N ASP A 38 14.95 4.07 -9.37
CA ASP A 38 14.18 2.94 -8.84
C ASP A 38 12.72 3.29 -8.56
N ILE A 39 12.41 4.58 -8.47
CA ILE A 39 11.09 5.08 -8.14
C ILE A 39 10.25 5.22 -9.41
N MET A 40 9.07 4.61 -9.36
CA MET A 40 8.08 4.64 -10.41
C MET A 40 6.82 5.37 -9.94
N ALA A 41 6.13 6.00 -10.89
CA ALA A 41 4.80 6.54 -10.64
C ALA A 41 3.86 5.41 -10.18
N MET A 42 3.14 5.64 -9.09
CA MET A 42 2.16 4.70 -8.56
C MET A 42 0.78 5.08 -9.10
N ASP A 43 0.07 4.09 -9.68
CA ASP A 43 -1.36 4.18 -9.91
C ASP A 43 -2.10 4.01 -8.57
N MET A 44 -2.32 5.14 -7.91
CA MET A 44 -2.88 5.21 -6.57
C MET A 44 -4.32 4.68 -6.50
N GLU A 45 -5.14 4.93 -7.54
CA GLU A 45 -6.54 4.51 -7.57
C GLU A 45 -6.65 2.98 -7.65
N SER A 46 -5.92 2.36 -8.57
CA SER A 46 -5.89 0.90 -8.70
C SER A 46 -5.34 0.23 -7.43
N VAL A 47 -4.32 0.81 -6.81
CA VAL A 47 -3.75 0.30 -5.55
C VAL A 47 -4.78 0.41 -4.41
N TRP A 48 -5.48 1.54 -4.28
CA TRP A 48 -6.49 1.73 -3.24
C TRP A 48 -7.65 0.75 -3.39
N LYS A 49 -8.19 0.59 -4.61
CA LYS A 49 -9.23 -0.42 -4.91
C LYS A 49 -8.80 -1.84 -4.53
N ALA A 50 -7.52 -2.18 -4.70
CA ALA A 50 -6.98 -3.46 -4.26
C ALA A 50 -6.95 -3.58 -2.72
N MET A 51 -6.64 -2.50 -2.00
CA MET A 51 -6.70 -2.49 -0.53
C MET A 51 -8.13 -2.67 -0.02
N GLU A 52 -9.11 -1.97 -0.59
CA GLU A 52 -10.52 -2.13 -0.24
C GLU A 52 -10.99 -3.57 -0.46
N LYS A 53 -10.57 -4.19 -1.58
CA LYS A 53 -10.85 -5.61 -1.82
C LYS A 53 -10.27 -6.50 -0.74
N TYR A 54 -9.05 -6.22 -0.27
CA TYR A 54 -8.44 -6.99 0.83
C TYR A 54 -9.18 -6.82 2.15
N GLN A 55 -9.69 -5.63 2.43
CA GLN A 55 -10.55 -5.38 3.58
C GLN A 55 -11.86 -6.19 3.47
N LYS A 56 -12.54 -6.11 2.31
CA LYS A 56 -13.78 -6.88 2.03
C LYS A 56 -13.60 -8.39 2.16
N LEU A 57 -12.40 -8.90 1.84
CA LEU A 57 -12.05 -10.31 1.97
C LEU A 57 -11.64 -10.72 3.41
N GLY A 58 -11.67 -9.81 4.38
CA GLY A 58 -11.29 -10.08 5.77
C GLY A 58 -9.79 -10.26 6.01
N LEU A 59 -8.95 -9.88 5.04
CA LEU A 59 -7.48 -9.98 5.19
C LEU A 59 -6.89 -8.87 6.05
N THR A 60 -7.62 -7.76 6.18
CA THR A 60 -7.31 -6.67 7.07
C THR A 60 -8.59 -6.02 7.59
N LYS A 61 -8.63 -5.57 8.85
CA LYS A 61 -9.80 -4.86 9.41
C LYS A 61 -9.86 -3.41 8.94
N SER A 62 -8.71 -2.75 8.92
CA SER A 62 -8.59 -1.35 8.50
C SER A 62 -7.50 -1.19 7.43
N ILE A 63 -7.69 -0.19 6.58
CA ILE A 63 -6.71 0.24 5.57
C ILE A 63 -6.43 1.73 5.71
N GLY A 64 -5.25 2.16 5.28
CA GLY A 64 -4.88 3.57 5.33
C GLY A 64 -3.60 3.87 4.58
N VAL A 65 -3.04 5.05 4.83
CA VAL A 65 -1.80 5.53 4.23
C VAL A 65 -0.85 6.09 5.28
N SER A 66 0.43 6.08 4.98
CA SER A 66 1.50 6.70 5.76
C SER A 66 2.35 7.59 4.84
N ASN A 67 2.95 8.65 5.37
CA ASN A 67 3.76 9.62 4.60
C ASN A 67 3.00 10.35 3.48
N PHE A 68 1.71 10.64 3.68
CA PHE A 68 0.90 11.45 2.75
C PHE A 68 0.73 12.87 3.31
N THR A 69 0.81 13.87 2.44
CA THR A 69 0.48 15.26 2.79
C THR A 69 -1.04 15.46 2.75
N CYS A 70 -1.56 16.52 3.38
CA CYS A 70 -3.00 16.83 3.38
C CYS A 70 -3.58 16.87 1.96
N LYS A 71 -2.91 17.55 1.03
CA LYS A 71 -3.31 17.58 -0.38
C LYS A 71 -3.43 16.18 -1.01
N LYS A 72 -2.49 15.28 -0.72
CA LYS A 72 -2.53 13.90 -1.23
C LYS A 72 -3.65 13.08 -0.60
N LEU A 73 -4.03 13.38 0.64
CA LEU A 73 -5.19 12.77 1.29
C LEU A 73 -6.49 13.23 0.64
N GLU A 74 -6.63 14.51 0.32
CA GLU A 74 -7.79 15.05 -0.39
C GLU A 74 -7.97 14.39 -1.77
N GLU A 75 -6.88 14.25 -2.54
CA GLU A 75 -6.89 13.53 -3.82
C GLU A 75 -7.33 12.06 -3.67
N LEU A 76 -6.87 11.39 -2.62
CA LEU A 76 -7.27 10.01 -2.34
C LEU A 76 -8.76 9.94 -2.00
N LEU A 77 -9.24 10.79 -1.09
CA LEU A 77 -10.64 10.84 -0.65
C LEU A 77 -11.62 11.15 -1.79
N ALA A 78 -11.17 11.85 -2.84
CA ALA A 78 -12.00 12.10 -4.02
C ALA A 78 -12.27 10.84 -4.87
N THR A 79 -11.49 9.77 -4.68
CA THR A 79 -11.58 8.51 -5.45
C THR A 79 -11.82 7.27 -4.59
N ALA A 80 -11.79 7.43 -3.27
CA ALA A 80 -11.96 6.38 -2.27
C ALA A 80 -13.41 5.98 -2.02
#